data_AF-A0A961FCP4-F1
#
_entry.id   AF-A0A961FCP4-F1
#
_cell.length_a   1.000
_cell.length_b   1.000
_cell.length_c   1.000
_cell.angle_alpha   90.00
_cell.angle_beta   90.00
_cell.angle_gamma   90.00
#
_symmetry.space_group_name_H-M   'P 1'
#
loop_
_entity.id
_entity.type
_entity.pdbx_description
1 polymer ?
#
loop_
_entity_poly.entity_id
_entity_poly.type
_entity_poly.pdbx_seq_one_letter_code
_entity_poly.pdbx_strand_id
1 'polypeptide(L)'
;MNFIKKLSLVFLLILGLLPFSVEAKTLEGVIRNINVDSSKGFGLDVPPLIRVYTNANTKFKKTSLEELKIGDRVVVKGEEGQTGTFLASSVKIIGHLEEKRNLDKSGIKIKLEQSFLMRQGQSASLDEKGKPSLHLKAKSFINTLCNGRDCSGDGYVGMHMEVTSDGQSQEVFLRSKGQRKPISPVYLDIGTYRIQLIETGEDVVLLVVRSR
;
A
#
# COMPACT_ATOMS: atom_id res chain seq x y z
N MET A 1 -55.71 62.66 -10.90
CA MET A 1 -56.11 61.25 -11.11
C MET A 1 -55.73 60.88 -12.54
N ASN A 2 -54.91 59.89 -12.88
CA ASN A 2 -54.25 58.83 -12.14
C ASN A 2 -52.91 58.52 -12.81
N PHE A 3 -51.88 58.44 -11.97
CA PHE A 3 -50.60 57.76 -12.22
C PHE A 3 -50.86 56.25 -12.38
N ILE A 4 -50.08 55.57 -13.24
CA ILE A 4 -49.39 54.29 -12.96
C ILE A 4 -48.55 53.95 -14.21
N LYS A 5 -47.24 54.19 -14.09
CA LYS A 5 -46.21 53.63 -14.98
C LYS A 5 -46.00 52.16 -14.56
N LYS A 6 -46.22 51.21 -15.46
CA LYS A 6 -45.80 49.81 -15.26
C LYS A 6 -44.29 49.72 -15.48
N LEU A 7 -43.55 49.67 -14.39
CA LEU A 7 -42.12 49.37 -14.36
C LEU A 7 -41.97 47.84 -14.39
N SER A 8 -41.50 47.29 -15.51
CA SER A 8 -41.21 45.85 -15.61
C SER A 8 -39.88 45.57 -14.92
N LEU A 9 -39.96 45.00 -13.72
CA LEU A 9 -38.81 44.62 -12.90
C LEU A 9 -38.25 43.29 -13.43
N VAL A 10 -37.18 43.35 -14.22
CA VAL A 10 -36.41 42.17 -14.63
C VAL A 10 -35.61 41.68 -13.42
N PHE A 11 -36.09 40.63 -12.79
CA PHE A 11 -35.39 39.95 -11.69
C PHE A 11 -34.27 39.09 -12.30
N LEU A 12 -33.07 39.66 -12.41
CA LEU A 12 -31.87 38.92 -12.82
C LEU A 12 -31.46 38.01 -11.65
N LEU A 13 -31.95 36.77 -11.66
CA LEU A 13 -31.52 35.74 -10.71
C LEU A 13 -30.09 35.31 -11.08
N ILE A 14 -29.09 36.05 -10.60
CA ILE A 14 -27.69 35.63 -10.66
C ILE A 14 -27.56 34.49 -9.65
N LEU A 15 -27.80 33.27 -10.12
CA LEU A 15 -27.49 32.04 -9.40
C LEU A 15 -25.96 31.97 -9.29
N GLY A 16 -25.43 32.55 -8.21
CA GLY A 16 -24.02 32.49 -7.88
C GLY A 16 -23.61 31.04 -7.67
N LEU A 17 -23.03 30.43 -8.70
CA LEU A 17 -22.20 29.24 -8.58
C LEU A 17 -20.98 29.65 -7.75
N LEU A 18 -21.11 29.61 -6.42
CA LEU A 18 -19.94 29.60 -5.56
C LEU A 18 -19.14 28.35 -5.95
N PRO A 19 -17.87 28.50 -6.37
CA PRO A 19 -17.03 27.33 -6.57
C PRO A 19 -16.89 26.68 -5.20
N PHE A 20 -17.53 25.52 -5.02
CA PHE A 20 -17.21 24.63 -3.91
C PHE A 20 -15.71 24.38 -4.00
N SER A 21 -14.92 25.03 -3.14
CA SER A 21 -13.51 24.71 -2.99
C SER A 21 -13.45 23.32 -2.38
N VAL A 22 -13.36 22.32 -3.24
CA VAL A 22 -13.06 20.96 -2.81
C VAL A 22 -11.64 21.01 -2.23
N GLU A 23 -11.54 20.84 -0.92
CA GLU A 23 -10.27 20.86 -0.23
C GLU A 23 -9.44 19.63 -0.67
N ALA A 24 -8.28 19.88 -1.28
CA ALA A 24 -7.40 18.82 -1.73
C ALA A 24 -6.90 18.00 -0.54
N LYS A 25 -7.25 16.71 -0.51
CA LYS A 25 -6.75 15.75 0.49
C LYS A 25 -5.30 15.38 0.19
N THR A 26 -4.57 15.01 1.24
CA THR A 26 -3.20 14.48 1.13
C THR A 26 -3.18 13.05 1.65
N LEU A 27 -2.61 12.16 0.85
CA LEU A 27 -2.33 10.77 1.21
C LEU A 27 -0.82 10.56 1.22
N GLU A 28 -0.36 9.73 2.14
CA GLU A 28 1.01 9.25 2.16
C GLU A 28 0.99 7.73 2.17
N GLY A 29 1.80 7.09 1.33
CA GLY A 29 1.83 5.64 1.26
C GLY A 29 2.95 5.11 0.39
N VAL A 30 3.02 3.80 0.30
CA VAL A 30 3.99 3.08 -0.54
C VAL A 30 3.31 2.57 -1.80
N ILE A 31 3.95 2.75 -2.95
CA ILE A 31 3.48 2.22 -4.23
C ILE A 31 3.61 0.70 -4.24
N ARG A 32 2.49 0.01 -4.49
CA ARG A 32 2.40 -1.45 -4.50
C ARG A 32 2.22 -2.04 -5.89
N ASN A 33 1.64 -1.28 -6.81
CA ASN A 33 1.53 -1.62 -8.22
C ASN A 33 1.46 -0.35 -9.03
N ILE A 34 1.83 -0.44 -10.31
CA ILE A 34 1.78 0.67 -11.24
C ILE A 34 1.10 0.15 -12.50
N ASN A 35 0.12 0.89 -13.00
CA ASN A 35 -0.53 0.67 -14.26
C ASN A 35 -0.27 1.89 -15.14
N VAL A 36 0.67 1.76 -16.08
CA VAL A 36 1.03 2.81 -17.03
C VAL A 36 0.16 2.80 -18.30
N ASP A 37 -0.75 1.82 -18.42
CA ASP A 37 -1.59 1.63 -19.59
C ASP A 37 -2.84 2.53 -19.54
N SER A 38 -3.97 2.08 -20.09
CA SER A 38 -5.19 2.87 -20.32
C SER A 38 -5.81 3.52 -19.08
N SER A 39 -5.48 3.04 -17.87
CA SER A 39 -6.01 3.58 -16.61
C SER A 39 -5.06 4.53 -15.87
N LYS A 40 -3.81 4.70 -16.34
CA LYS A 40 -2.75 5.57 -15.81
C LYS A 40 -2.85 5.84 -14.31
N GLY A 41 -2.32 4.93 -13.49
CA GLY A 41 -2.41 5.05 -12.04
C GLY A 41 -1.52 4.08 -11.28
N PHE A 42 -1.62 4.11 -9.96
CA PHE A 42 -0.88 3.21 -9.07
C PHE A 42 -1.68 2.94 -7.80
N GLY A 43 -1.45 1.79 -7.18
CA GLY A 43 -2.00 1.46 -5.87
C GLY A 43 -1.11 2.02 -4.77
N LEU A 44 -1.74 2.58 -3.73
CA LEU A 44 -1.08 2.94 -2.48
C LEU A 44 -1.44 1.97 -1.36
N ASP A 45 -0.42 1.61 -0.60
CA ASP A 45 -0.54 0.86 0.64
C ASP A 45 -0.86 1.79 1.83
N VAL A 46 -2.03 2.39 1.77
CA VAL A 46 -2.67 3.11 2.90
C VAL A 46 -3.91 2.32 3.27
N PRO A 47 -4.29 2.14 4.56
CA PRO A 47 -5.57 1.54 4.93
C PRO A 47 -6.71 2.58 4.90
N PRO A 48 -7.87 2.29 4.26
CA PRO A 48 -8.11 1.18 3.34
C PRO A 48 -7.36 1.40 2.03
N LEU A 49 -7.03 0.33 1.31
CA LEU A 49 -6.29 0.43 0.05
C LEU A 49 -6.88 1.46 -0.91
N ILE A 50 -5.99 2.28 -1.48
CA ILE A 50 -6.38 3.34 -2.39
C ILE A 50 -5.74 3.11 -3.75
N ARG A 51 -6.57 3.09 -4.80
CA ARG A 51 -6.10 3.21 -6.18
C ARG A 51 -6.02 4.69 -6.55
N VAL A 52 -4.82 5.15 -6.84
CA VAL A 52 -4.56 6.50 -7.31
C VAL A 52 -4.62 6.53 -8.82
N TYR A 53 -5.52 7.34 -9.35
CA TYR A 53 -5.62 7.67 -10.77
C TYR A 53 -4.85 8.96 -11.05
N THR A 54 -4.20 9.00 -12.20
CA THR A 54 -3.46 10.16 -12.69
C THR A 54 -3.98 10.53 -14.08
N ASN A 55 -3.89 11.80 -14.42
CA ASN A 55 -4.30 12.30 -15.73
C ASN A 55 -3.30 13.37 -16.22
N ALA A 56 -3.57 13.98 -17.37
CA ALA A 56 -2.71 15.01 -17.94
C ALA A 56 -2.49 16.23 -17.02
N ASN A 57 -3.37 16.45 -16.03
CA ASN A 57 -3.27 17.56 -15.09
C ASN A 57 -2.51 17.19 -13.81
N THR A 58 -2.19 15.91 -13.58
CA THR A 58 -1.44 15.46 -12.41
C THR A 58 0.00 15.96 -12.49
N LYS A 59 0.43 16.73 -11.49
CA LYS A 59 1.80 17.26 -11.41
C LYS A 59 2.72 16.30 -10.66
N PHE A 60 3.69 15.73 -11.37
CA PHE A 60 4.75 14.93 -10.75
C PHE A 60 5.93 15.82 -10.35
N LYS A 61 6.33 15.77 -9.08
CA LYS A 61 7.47 16.56 -8.58
C LYS A 61 8.76 15.76 -8.73
N LYS A 62 9.61 16.20 -9.66
CA LYS A 62 10.93 15.59 -9.95
C LYS A 62 10.86 14.14 -10.43
N THR A 63 9.74 13.75 -11.01
CA THR A 63 9.54 12.39 -11.54
C THR A 63 8.43 12.38 -12.60
N SER A 64 8.06 11.21 -13.11
CA SER A 64 6.87 10.96 -13.94
C SER A 64 6.16 9.69 -13.47
N LEU A 65 4.99 9.37 -14.04
CA LEU A 65 4.29 8.11 -13.72
C LEU A 65 5.16 6.89 -14.08
N GLU A 66 5.87 6.97 -15.20
CA GLU A 66 6.73 5.93 -15.76
C GLU A 66 8.00 5.70 -14.94
N GLU A 67 8.44 6.72 -14.21
CA GLU A 67 9.62 6.66 -13.34
C GLU A 67 9.29 6.17 -11.92
N LEU A 68 8.01 6.14 -11.54
CA LEU A 68 7.60 5.55 -10.26
C LEU A 68 7.97 4.07 -10.21
N LYS A 69 8.28 3.58 -9.02
CA LYS A 69 8.61 2.18 -8.76
C LYS A 69 7.78 1.62 -7.63
N ILE A 70 7.50 0.32 -7.71
CA ILE A 70 6.99 -0.41 -6.55
C ILE A 70 8.01 -0.26 -5.42
N GLY A 71 7.53 0.05 -4.22
CA GLY A 71 8.37 0.38 -3.07
C GLY A 71 8.64 1.88 -2.90
N ASP A 72 8.36 2.74 -3.89
CA ASP A 72 8.46 4.19 -3.68
C ASP A 72 7.46 4.65 -2.61
N ARG A 73 7.95 5.41 -1.64
CA ARG A 73 7.12 6.13 -0.68
C ARG A 73 6.79 7.48 -1.30
N VAL A 74 5.50 7.78 -1.39
CA VAL A 74 5.00 8.99 -2.04
C VAL A 74 4.02 9.74 -1.15
N VAL A 75 4.00 11.06 -1.34
CA VAL A 75 2.91 11.93 -0.90
C VAL A 75 2.10 12.30 -2.13
N VAL A 76 0.81 12.01 -2.09
CA VAL A 76 -0.15 12.29 -3.16
C VAL A 76 -1.15 13.32 -2.65
N LYS A 77 -1.34 14.40 -3.41
CA LYS A 77 -2.45 15.34 -3.17
C LYS A 77 -3.50 15.16 -4.25
N GLY A 78 -4.75 15.36 -3.91
CA GLY A 78 -5.85 15.16 -4.85
C GLY A 78 -7.20 15.09 -4.17
N GLU A 79 -8.14 14.44 -4.85
CA GLU A 79 -9.52 14.33 -4.43
C GLU A 79 -9.91 12.86 -4.30
N GLU A 80 -10.68 12.56 -3.27
CA GLU A 80 -11.25 11.23 -3.10
C GLU A 80 -12.35 11.02 -4.15
N GLY A 81 -12.27 9.92 -4.89
CA GLY A 81 -13.28 9.55 -5.87
C GLY A 81 -14.35 8.66 -5.24
N GLN A 82 -14.77 7.63 -5.97
CA GLN A 82 -15.56 6.54 -5.40
C GLN A 82 -14.72 5.75 -4.37
N THR A 83 -15.37 4.98 -3.51
CA THR A 83 -14.73 4.17 -2.46
C THR A 83 -13.50 3.42 -2.98
N GLY A 84 -12.34 3.69 -2.36
CA GLY A 84 -11.06 3.07 -2.71
C GLY A 84 -10.35 3.68 -3.93
N THR A 85 -10.82 4.83 -4.44
CA THR A 85 -10.20 5.55 -5.56
C THR A 85 -9.83 6.98 -5.18
N PHE A 86 -8.76 7.49 -5.78
CA PHE A 86 -8.26 8.84 -5.51
C PHE A 86 -7.70 9.46 -6.79
N LEU A 87 -8.16 10.64 -7.15
CA LEU A 87 -7.69 11.36 -8.34
C LEU A 87 -6.56 12.32 -7.93
N ALA A 88 -5.34 12.03 -8.37
CA ALA A 88 -4.16 12.83 -8.00
C ALA A 88 -4.08 14.15 -8.76
N SER A 89 -3.91 15.25 -8.01
CA SER A 89 -3.48 16.55 -8.53
C SER A 89 -1.96 16.72 -8.45
N SER A 90 -1.29 16.07 -7.48
CA SER A 90 0.17 16.02 -7.45
C SER A 90 0.71 14.75 -6.80
N VAL A 91 1.90 14.32 -7.26
CA VAL A 91 2.63 13.17 -6.71
C VAL A 91 4.07 13.59 -6.44
N LYS A 92 4.60 13.24 -5.26
CA LYS A 92 5.99 13.49 -4.88
C LYS A 92 6.57 12.25 -4.22
N ILE A 93 7.71 11.76 -4.73
CA ILE A 93 8.51 10.75 -4.04
C ILE A 93 9.18 11.38 -2.81
N ILE A 94 9.02 10.73 -1.67
CA ILE A 94 9.63 11.11 -0.38
C ILE A 94 10.58 10.04 0.16
N GLY A 95 10.67 8.88 -0.49
CA GLY A 95 11.60 7.81 -0.16
C GLY A 95 11.39 6.59 -1.03
N HIS A 96 12.19 5.55 -0.80
CA HIS A 96 12.03 4.24 -1.43
C HIS A 96 12.29 3.17 -0.37
N LEU A 97 11.41 2.17 -0.27
CA LEU A 97 11.65 1.03 0.61
C LEU A 97 12.81 0.22 0.04
N GLU A 98 13.96 0.25 0.73
CA GLU A 98 15.07 -0.62 0.35
C GLU A 98 14.66 -2.09 0.49
N GLU A 99 15.09 -2.91 -0.46
CA GLU A 99 14.90 -4.35 -0.41
C GLU A 99 16.17 -5.05 0.06
N LYS A 100 16.04 -5.89 1.09
CA LYS A 100 17.11 -6.75 1.57
C LYS A 100 16.92 -8.19 1.12
N ARG A 101 17.78 -8.61 0.18
CA ARG A 101 17.88 -10.00 -0.29
C ARG A 101 19.16 -10.64 0.27
N ASN A 102 19.05 -11.34 1.40
CA ASN A 102 20.16 -12.15 1.95
C ASN A 102 19.67 -13.59 2.13
N LEU A 103 19.41 -14.27 1.01
CA LEU A 103 18.80 -15.59 0.99
C LEU A 103 19.72 -16.72 1.51
N ASP A 104 21.01 -16.44 1.67
CA ASP A 104 22.00 -17.44 2.14
C ASP A 104 22.26 -17.35 3.65
N LYS A 105 21.72 -16.34 4.34
CA LYS A 105 21.93 -16.14 5.79
C LYS A 105 20.75 -16.67 6.58
N SER A 106 21.00 -17.44 7.64
CA SER A 106 19.94 -17.93 8.54
C SER A 106 19.31 -16.80 9.38
N GLY A 107 20.03 -15.69 9.58
CA GLY A 107 19.58 -14.52 10.34
C GLY A 107 19.67 -13.22 9.54
N ILE A 108 18.53 -12.55 9.39
CA ILE A 108 18.40 -11.29 8.64
C ILE A 108 18.14 -10.15 9.63
N LYS A 109 19.06 -9.20 9.74
CA LYS A 109 18.81 -7.94 10.45
C LYS A 109 17.97 -7.01 9.58
N ILE A 110 16.81 -6.58 10.05
CA ILE A 110 15.86 -5.72 9.33
C ILE A 110 15.72 -4.37 10.03
N LYS A 111 15.22 -3.36 9.29
CA LYS A 111 14.81 -2.05 9.81
C LYS A 111 13.31 -1.85 9.59
N LEU A 112 12.70 -0.94 10.36
CA LEU A 112 11.35 -0.47 10.06
C LEU A 112 11.29 0.12 8.65
N GLU A 113 10.17 -0.11 7.97
CA GLU A 113 9.94 0.30 6.59
C GLU A 113 10.96 -0.27 5.58
N GLN A 114 11.70 -1.32 5.94
CA GLN A 114 12.54 -2.06 5.01
C GLN A 114 11.78 -3.29 4.50
N SER A 115 11.79 -3.48 3.18
CA SER A 115 11.30 -4.74 2.60
C SER A 115 12.40 -5.80 2.65
N PHE A 116 12.05 -7.05 2.92
CA PHE A 116 13.03 -8.13 2.97
C PHE A 116 12.43 -9.47 2.54
N LEU A 117 13.26 -10.28 1.89
CA LEU A 117 12.93 -11.65 1.53
C LEU A 117 13.30 -12.60 2.66
N MET A 118 12.40 -13.53 2.96
CA MET A 118 12.62 -14.60 3.93
C MET A 118 12.22 -15.95 3.33
N ARG A 119 13.15 -16.91 3.37
CA ARG A 119 12.92 -18.32 3.01
C ARG A 119 12.44 -19.13 4.21
N GLN A 120 11.85 -20.28 3.93
CA GLN A 120 11.63 -21.30 4.96
C GLN A 120 12.92 -21.59 5.76
N GLY A 121 12.81 -21.67 7.08
CA GLY A 121 13.91 -21.93 8.01
C GLY A 121 14.72 -20.70 8.41
N GLN A 122 14.57 -19.57 7.70
CA GLN A 122 15.26 -18.34 8.05
C GLN A 122 14.57 -17.59 9.19
N SER A 123 15.35 -16.76 9.86
CA SER A 123 14.88 -15.82 10.87
C SER A 123 15.23 -14.39 10.49
N ALA A 124 14.39 -13.44 10.89
CA ALA A 124 14.64 -12.01 10.78
C ALA A 124 14.48 -11.34 12.15
N SER A 125 15.32 -10.36 12.48
CA SER A 125 15.18 -9.59 13.71
C SER A 125 15.22 -8.09 13.46
N LEU A 126 14.28 -7.38 14.07
CA LEU A 126 14.31 -5.94 14.24
C LEU A 126 14.87 -5.66 15.63
N ASP A 127 15.92 -4.85 15.68
CA ASP A 127 16.50 -4.40 16.92
C ASP A 127 16.18 -2.91 17.09
N GLU A 128 15.58 -2.54 18.23
CA GLU A 128 15.35 -1.15 18.61
C GLU A 128 16.23 -0.79 19.80
N LYS A 129 16.97 0.32 19.68
CA LYS A 129 17.90 0.79 20.72
C LYS A 129 18.89 -0.31 21.19
N GLY A 130 19.29 -1.18 20.27
CA GLY A 130 20.23 -2.27 20.53
C GLY A 130 19.64 -3.51 21.23
N LYS A 131 18.31 -3.59 21.38
CA LYS A 131 17.63 -4.78 21.91
C LYS A 131 16.71 -5.39 20.84
N PRO A 132 16.64 -6.73 20.70
CA PRO A 132 15.66 -7.35 19.82
C PRO A 132 14.25 -6.99 20.29
N SER A 133 13.50 -6.29 19.43
CA SER A 133 12.12 -5.90 19.70
C SER A 133 11.11 -6.78 18.97
N LEU A 134 11.51 -7.32 17.81
CA LEU A 134 10.73 -8.27 17.03
C LEU A 134 11.65 -9.34 16.43
N HIS A 135 11.26 -10.60 16.57
CA HIS A 135 11.91 -11.73 15.92
C HIS A 135 10.87 -12.52 15.11
N LEU A 136 11.19 -12.81 13.86
CA LEU A 136 10.38 -13.58 12.93
C LEU A 136 11.14 -14.85 12.57
N LYS A 137 10.48 -16.00 12.58
CA LYS A 137 11.06 -17.27 12.12
C LYS A 137 10.11 -17.93 11.14
N ALA A 138 10.55 -18.07 9.88
CA ALA A 138 9.81 -18.80 8.85
C ALA A 138 9.88 -20.30 9.14
N LYS A 139 8.76 -20.92 9.49
CA LYS A 139 8.71 -22.35 9.85
C LYS A 139 8.46 -23.22 8.63
N SER A 140 7.42 -22.91 7.85
CA SER A 140 7.05 -23.67 6.66
C SER A 140 6.39 -22.77 5.62
N PHE A 141 6.68 -23.04 4.35
CA PHE A 141 6.01 -22.38 3.25
C PHE A 141 4.63 -23.00 3.00
N ILE A 142 3.64 -22.15 2.71
CA ILE A 142 2.28 -22.57 2.40
C ILE A 142 2.08 -22.40 0.91
N ASN A 143 1.78 -23.48 0.21
CA ASN A 143 1.35 -23.43 -1.18
C ASN A 143 0.29 -24.49 -1.45
N THR A 144 -0.97 -24.06 -1.38
CA THR A 144 -2.12 -24.85 -1.82
C THR A 144 -2.72 -24.29 -3.11
N LEU A 145 -2.07 -23.29 -3.74
CA LEU A 145 -2.46 -22.81 -5.06
C LEU A 145 -2.18 -23.84 -6.14
N CYS A 146 -1.10 -24.61 -5.99
CA CYS A 146 -0.67 -25.58 -6.98
C CYS A 146 -1.04 -27.00 -6.52
N ASN A 147 -2.13 -27.56 -7.05
CA ASN A 147 -2.44 -28.98 -6.91
C ASN A 147 -1.84 -29.75 -8.09
N GLY A 148 -0.54 -30.07 -8.00
CA GLY A 148 0.21 -30.69 -9.10
C GLY A 148 0.82 -29.65 -10.04
N ARG A 149 0.44 -29.67 -11.32
CA ARG A 149 0.99 -28.76 -12.36
C ARG A 149 0.13 -27.52 -12.63
N ASP A 150 -1.09 -27.48 -12.13
CA ASP A 150 -1.98 -26.33 -12.28
C ASP A 150 -1.89 -25.44 -11.03
N CYS A 151 -1.43 -24.20 -11.22
CA CYS A 151 -1.35 -23.18 -10.18
C CYS A 151 -2.48 -22.14 -10.30
N SER A 152 -3.57 -22.47 -11.01
CA SER A 152 -4.80 -21.70 -11.04
C SER A 152 -5.83 -22.31 -10.08
N GLY A 153 -6.41 -21.51 -9.18
CA GLY A 153 -7.44 -22.01 -8.26
C GLY A 153 -7.62 -21.25 -6.94
N ASP A 154 -8.56 -21.74 -6.12
CA ASP A 154 -9.01 -21.20 -4.83
C ASP A 154 -8.08 -21.49 -3.63
N GLY A 155 -6.77 -21.56 -3.88
CA GLY A 155 -5.77 -21.92 -2.87
C GLY A 155 -5.20 -20.74 -2.09
N TYR A 156 -4.20 -21.05 -1.26
CA TYR A 156 -3.42 -20.09 -0.49
C TYR A 156 -1.94 -20.21 -0.79
N VAL A 157 -1.26 -19.07 -0.76
CA VAL A 157 0.19 -19.00 -0.71
C VAL A 157 0.63 -18.08 0.41
N GLY A 158 1.70 -18.43 1.10
CA GLY A 158 2.10 -17.68 2.27
C GLY A 158 3.19 -18.36 3.09
N MET A 159 3.29 -17.94 4.34
CA MET A 159 4.27 -18.47 5.29
C MET A 159 3.61 -18.72 6.64
N HIS A 160 3.88 -19.89 7.20
CA HIS A 160 3.70 -20.16 8.63
C HIS A 160 4.95 -19.66 9.35
N MET A 161 4.75 -18.80 10.33
CA MET A 161 5.83 -18.15 11.06
C MET A 161 5.62 -18.28 12.55
N GLU A 162 6.72 -18.29 13.28
CA GLU A 162 6.74 -17.95 14.69
C GLU A 162 7.19 -16.49 14.81
N VAL A 163 6.41 -15.69 15.53
CA VAL A 163 6.68 -14.29 15.78
C VAL A 163 6.85 -14.09 17.27
N THR A 164 7.99 -13.50 17.66
CA THR A 164 8.30 -13.15 19.04
C THR A 164 8.38 -11.62 19.16
N SER A 165 7.56 -11.05 20.03
CA SER A 165 7.60 -9.62 20.40
C SER A 165 7.49 -9.51 21.91
N ASP A 166 8.28 -8.64 22.53
CA ASP A 166 8.23 -8.40 23.99
C ASP A 166 8.32 -9.67 24.84
N GLY A 167 9.09 -10.67 24.37
CA GLY A 167 9.27 -11.96 25.03
C GLY A 167 8.11 -12.96 24.86
N GLN A 168 7.03 -12.58 24.18
CA GLN A 168 5.91 -13.46 23.85
C GLN A 168 6.06 -14.02 22.44
N SER A 169 5.96 -15.34 22.30
CA SER A 169 5.97 -16.03 21.01
C SER A 169 4.58 -16.51 20.62
N GLN A 170 4.22 -16.32 19.36
CA GLN A 170 2.99 -16.86 18.78
C GLN A 170 3.23 -17.41 17.38
N GLU A 171 2.50 -18.46 17.03
CA GLU A 171 2.47 -18.98 15.67
C GLU A 171 1.40 -18.26 14.84
N VAL A 172 1.76 -17.92 13.60
CA VAL A 172 0.92 -17.12 12.71
C VAL A 172 1.01 -17.64 11.28
N PHE A 173 -0.06 -17.40 10.51
CA PHE A 173 -0.15 -17.77 9.10
C PHE A 173 -0.40 -16.51 8.28
N LEU A 174 0.65 -16.00 7.62
CA LEU A 174 0.53 -14.90 6.66
C LEU A 174 0.28 -15.49 5.28
N ARG A 175 -0.97 -15.43 4.80
CA ARG A 175 -1.38 -16.07 3.54
C ARG A 175 -2.24 -15.17 2.66
N SER A 176 -1.98 -15.23 1.36
CA SER A 176 -2.75 -14.62 0.28
C SER A 176 -3.63 -15.69 -0.37
N LYS A 177 -4.90 -15.38 -0.64
CA LYS A 177 -5.83 -16.27 -1.34
C LYS A 177 -5.75 -16.05 -2.85
N GLY A 178 -5.69 -17.12 -3.62
CA GLY A 178 -5.87 -17.12 -5.08
C GLY A 178 -4.68 -16.58 -5.90
N GLN A 179 -3.65 -16.02 -5.27
CA GLN A 179 -2.55 -15.35 -5.98
C GLN A 179 -1.30 -15.13 -5.13
N ARG A 180 -0.14 -15.15 -5.82
CA ARG A 180 1.18 -14.90 -5.24
C ARG A 180 1.43 -13.46 -4.81
N LYS A 181 0.81 -12.50 -5.53
CA LYS A 181 0.83 -11.08 -5.18
C LYS A 181 -0.55 -10.68 -4.66
N PRO A 182 -0.72 -10.39 -3.36
CA PRO A 182 -2.02 -10.05 -2.80
C PRO A 182 -2.63 -8.80 -3.49
N ILE A 183 -3.86 -8.90 -4.03
CA ILE A 183 -4.64 -7.73 -4.47
C ILE A 183 -5.13 -6.86 -3.32
N SER A 184 -5.19 -7.45 -2.12
CA SER A 184 -5.48 -6.78 -0.86
C SER A 184 -4.35 -7.07 0.12
N PRO A 185 -3.96 -6.13 0.97
CA PRO A 185 -2.79 -6.30 1.81
C PRO A 185 -3.12 -7.36 2.85
N VAL A 186 -2.16 -8.23 3.11
CA VAL A 186 -2.29 -9.19 4.19
C VAL A 186 -1.41 -8.68 5.32
N TYR A 187 -2.05 -8.26 6.41
CA TYR A 187 -1.38 -7.73 7.59
C TYR A 187 -1.48 -8.70 8.76
N LEU A 188 -0.52 -8.59 9.66
CA LEU A 188 -0.51 -9.18 10.98
C LEU A 188 -0.04 -8.11 11.96
N ASP A 189 -0.92 -7.73 12.89
CA ASP A 189 -0.59 -6.77 13.94
C ASP A 189 -0.10 -7.52 15.18
N ILE A 190 1.10 -7.17 15.66
CA ILE A 190 1.77 -7.80 16.82
C ILE A 190 2.35 -6.68 17.68
N GLY A 191 1.81 -6.48 18.89
CA GLY A 191 2.23 -5.38 19.75
C GLY A 191 2.13 -4.03 19.03
N THR A 192 3.25 -3.33 18.91
CA THR A 192 3.37 -2.04 18.21
C THR A 192 3.73 -2.17 16.73
N TYR A 193 3.81 -3.40 16.21
CA TYR A 193 4.25 -3.69 14.85
C TYR A 193 3.10 -4.16 13.96
N ARG A 194 3.19 -3.78 12.69
CA ARG A 194 2.40 -4.33 11.58
C ARG A 194 3.34 -5.02 10.61
N ILE A 195 3.18 -6.33 10.44
CA ILE A 195 3.89 -7.13 9.45
C ILE A 195 2.98 -7.27 8.23
N GLN A 196 3.48 -6.92 7.06
CA GLN A 196 2.73 -7.06 5.81
C GLN A 196 3.40 -8.05 4.87
N LEU A 197 2.59 -8.92 4.27
CA LEU A 197 2.99 -9.74 3.14
C LEU A 197 2.80 -8.96 1.82
N ILE A 198 3.90 -8.77 1.08
CA ILE A 198 3.94 -8.07 -0.20
C ILE A 198 3.81 -9.04 -1.36
N GLU A 199 4.56 -10.15 -1.32
CA GLU A 199 4.62 -11.14 -2.40
C GLU A 199 5.06 -12.50 -1.85
N THR A 200 4.60 -13.58 -2.49
CA THR A 200 5.06 -14.94 -2.24
C THR A 200 5.73 -15.51 -3.51
N GLY A 201 6.88 -16.17 -3.34
CA GLY A 201 7.58 -16.91 -4.40
C GLY A 201 7.28 -18.41 -4.35
N GLU A 202 8.26 -19.24 -4.71
CA GLU A 202 8.14 -20.71 -4.63
C GLU A 202 8.45 -21.27 -3.24
N ASP A 203 9.26 -20.56 -2.46
CA ASP A 203 9.68 -20.90 -1.08
C ASP A 203 10.00 -19.66 -0.22
N VAL A 204 9.74 -18.47 -0.77
CA VAL A 204 10.11 -17.18 -0.17
C VAL A 204 8.89 -16.30 0.02
N VAL A 205 8.97 -15.38 0.99
CA VAL A 205 8.02 -14.27 1.13
C VAL A 205 8.76 -12.95 1.17
N LEU A 206 8.20 -11.95 0.50
CA LEU A 206 8.60 -10.56 0.62
C LEU A 206 7.73 -9.90 1.68
N LEU A 207 8.35 -9.42 2.75
CA LEU A 207 7.68 -8.81 3.89
C LEU A 207 8.15 -7.37 4.10
N VAL A 208 7.34 -6.59 4.81
CA VAL A 208 7.75 -5.31 5.42
C VAL A 208 7.20 -5.22 6.83
N VAL A 209 8.00 -4.67 7.75
CA VAL A 209 7.59 -4.39 9.13
C VAL A 209 7.44 -2.88 9.30
N ARG A 210 6.32 -2.45 9.88
CA ARG A 210 6.02 -1.04 10.18
C ARG A 210 5.65 -0.87 11.64
N SER A 211 5.83 0.33 12.16
CA SER A 211 5.17 0.75 13.40
C SER A 211 3.67 0.96 13.14
N ARG A 212 2.85 0.60 14.13
CA ARG A 212 1.41 0.87 14.11
C ARG A 212 1.08 2.29 14.55
#